data_AF-A0A8T1N8V9-F1
#
_entry.id   AF-A0A8T1N8V9-F1
#
_cell.length_a   1.000
_cell.length_b   1.000
_cell.length_c   1.000
_cell.angle_alpha   90.00
_cell.angle_beta   90.00
_cell.angle_gamma   90.00
#
_symmetry.space_group_name_H-M   'P 1'
#
loop_
_entity.id
_entity.type
_entity.pdbx_description
1 polymer ?
#
loop_
_entity_poly.entity_id
_entity_poly.type
_entity_poly.pdbx_seq_one_letter_code
_entity_poly.pdbx_strand_id
1 'polypeptide(L)'
;MSTLIRVFPTLKKNCYTILDLDKGQRVLVRATFFYGNYDGKNFAPTFELHFDGNFWATVTTSNFTYVVEEAIYVVKGNATNICLAQTHPDQAPFISALELRSLDAEMYSNVGMNHALFLENRIAHSANQTVRNETDAIDVSAAKDHPPQVVLQNAVGTIGTAWGIGIQTTGLGSKKVPIFIIAYFSEVVRLNSTQKRSIEIVIDNEQFSNDFSPPFGSVLEVYITNITASSNTSFTVGVAAASSLPPIINAHEFYSLSNALTEGTNNRDVEGLSALRKEFDVLKQWSGYYT
;
A
#
# COMPACT_ATOMS: atom_id res chain seq x y z
N MET A 1 -4.80 -7.84 -27.11
CA MET A 1 -4.03 -8.55 -26.07
C MET A 1 -5.02 -9.36 -25.25
N SER A 2 -4.89 -10.69 -25.20
CA SER A 2 -5.73 -11.52 -24.34
C SER A 2 -5.20 -11.45 -22.90
N THR A 3 -5.84 -10.68 -22.04
CA THR A 3 -5.59 -10.76 -20.60
C THR A 3 -6.16 -12.10 -20.12
N LEU A 4 -5.30 -13.03 -19.69
CA LEU A 4 -5.77 -14.27 -19.07
C LEU A 4 -6.47 -13.92 -17.75
N ILE A 5 -7.73 -14.34 -17.60
CA ILE A 5 -8.54 -14.17 -16.38
C ILE A 5 -8.86 -15.57 -15.84
N ARG A 6 -8.75 -15.74 -14.51
CA ARG A 6 -9.29 -16.93 -13.83
C ARG A 6 -10.56 -16.56 -13.07
N VAL A 7 -11.63 -17.33 -13.29
CA VAL A 7 -12.95 -17.13 -12.70
C VAL A 7 -13.29 -18.28 -11.75
N PHE A 8 -13.99 -17.98 -10.66
CA PHE A 8 -14.35 -18.94 -9.62
C PHE A 8 -15.87 -19.00 -9.39
N PRO A 9 -16.64 -19.72 -10.24
CA PRO A 9 -18.10 -19.69 -10.19
C PRO A 9 -18.73 -20.66 -9.18
N THR A 10 -17.97 -21.61 -8.62
CA THR A 10 -18.53 -22.74 -7.87
C THR A 10 -18.40 -22.61 -6.36
N LEU A 11 -17.19 -22.33 -5.86
CA LEU A 11 -16.93 -22.26 -4.43
C LEU A 11 -17.16 -20.84 -3.92
N LYS A 12 -17.77 -20.75 -2.73
CA LYS A 12 -17.92 -19.47 -2.01
C LYS A 12 -16.58 -18.81 -1.67
N LYS A 13 -15.50 -19.59 -1.54
CA LYS A 13 -14.16 -19.08 -1.24
C LYS A 13 -13.11 -19.92 -1.96
N ASN A 14 -12.21 -19.25 -2.68
CA ASN A 14 -11.15 -19.87 -3.46
C ASN A 14 -9.82 -19.23 -3.05
N CYS A 15 -8.83 -20.05 -2.70
CA CYS A 15 -7.58 -19.57 -2.15
C CYS A 15 -6.39 -20.02 -2.99
N TYR A 16 -5.45 -19.11 -3.23
CA TYR A 16 -4.10 -19.42 -3.65
C TYR A 16 -3.24 -19.59 -2.42
N THR A 17 -2.55 -20.73 -2.30
CA THR A 17 -1.53 -20.95 -1.29
C THR A 17 -0.17 -20.73 -1.93
N ILE A 18 0.58 -19.75 -1.41
CA ILE A 18 1.94 -19.45 -1.83
C ILE A 18 2.87 -20.06 -0.79
N LEU A 19 3.72 -20.98 -1.23
CA LEU A 19 4.64 -21.76 -0.39
C LEU A 19 6.04 -21.14 -0.40
N ASP A 20 6.97 -21.79 0.30
CA ASP A 20 8.40 -21.45 0.35
C ASP A 20 8.68 -20.03 0.90
N LEU A 21 7.90 -19.64 1.91
CA LEU A 21 8.09 -18.40 2.67
C LEU A 21 8.71 -18.72 4.04
N ASP A 22 9.37 -17.74 4.63
CA ASP A 22 9.89 -17.84 5.99
C ASP A 22 8.93 -17.20 7.00
N LYS A 23 8.81 -17.82 8.17
CA LYS A 23 8.07 -17.21 9.28
C LYS A 23 8.76 -15.91 9.68
N GLY A 24 8.01 -14.81 9.73
CA GLY A 24 8.54 -13.48 10.02
C GLY A 24 8.98 -12.72 8.76
N GLN A 25 8.91 -13.32 7.58
CA GLN A 25 9.21 -12.65 6.33
C GLN A 25 8.15 -11.57 6.03
N ARG A 26 8.61 -10.37 5.68
CA ARG A 26 7.75 -9.30 5.19
C ARG A 26 7.53 -9.48 3.70
N VAL A 27 6.27 -9.45 3.27
CA VAL A 27 5.89 -9.64 1.87
C VAL A 27 4.99 -8.49 1.41
N LEU A 28 5.14 -8.12 0.14
CA LEU A 28 4.18 -7.33 -0.62
C LEU A 28 3.38 -8.27 -1.49
N VAL A 29 2.06 -8.23 -1.37
CA VAL A 29 1.13 -8.97 -2.23
C VAL A 29 0.27 -7.98 -3.00
N ARG A 30 0.15 -8.20 -4.30
CA ARG A 30 -0.67 -7.37 -5.19
C ARG A 30 -1.61 -8.24 -6.00
N ALA A 31 -2.90 -7.95 -5.92
CA ALA A 31 -3.95 -8.59 -6.72
C ALA A 31 -4.53 -7.58 -7.72
N THR A 32 -4.59 -7.97 -8.99
CA THR A 32 -5.14 -7.14 -10.07
C THR A 32 -6.39 -7.76 -10.67
N PHE A 33 -7.39 -6.92 -10.90
CA PHE A 33 -8.71 -7.30 -11.40
C PHE A 33 -9.09 -6.41 -12.58
N PHE A 34 -9.33 -7.02 -13.74
CA PHE A 34 -9.93 -6.37 -14.89
C PHE A 34 -11.10 -7.21 -15.40
N TYR A 35 -12.33 -6.74 -15.20
CA TYR A 35 -13.52 -7.47 -15.64
C TYR A 35 -13.67 -7.41 -17.15
N GLY A 36 -13.58 -6.23 -17.76
CA GLY A 36 -13.62 -6.06 -19.22
C GLY A 36 -14.87 -6.63 -19.90
N ASN A 37 -15.95 -6.87 -19.15
CA ASN A 37 -17.14 -7.59 -19.60
C ASN A 37 -16.85 -8.95 -20.26
N TYR A 38 -15.91 -9.73 -19.70
CA TYR A 38 -15.46 -10.98 -20.31
C TYR A 38 -16.58 -12.02 -20.52
N ASP A 39 -17.66 -11.95 -19.74
CA ASP A 39 -18.80 -12.88 -19.80
C ASP A 39 -20.03 -12.31 -20.54
N GLY A 40 -19.93 -11.10 -21.07
CA GLY A 40 -21.00 -10.45 -21.84
C GLY A 40 -22.21 -9.97 -21.03
N LYS A 41 -22.20 -10.07 -19.69
CA LYS A 41 -23.35 -9.73 -18.85
C LYS A 41 -23.50 -8.23 -18.57
N ASN A 42 -22.45 -7.45 -18.81
CA ASN A 42 -22.36 -6.04 -18.41
C ASN A 42 -22.67 -5.82 -16.91
N PHE A 43 -22.35 -6.81 -16.08
CA PHE A 43 -22.60 -6.79 -14.65
C PHE A 43 -21.33 -7.20 -13.90
N ALA A 44 -20.51 -6.21 -13.60
CA ALA A 44 -19.22 -6.41 -12.95
C ALA A 44 -19.42 -6.94 -11.52
N PRO A 45 -18.75 -8.04 -11.12
CA PRO A 45 -18.96 -8.63 -9.81
C PRO A 45 -18.21 -7.86 -8.72
N THR A 46 -18.77 -7.91 -7.51
CA THR A 46 -18.15 -7.47 -6.25
C THR A 46 -17.94 -8.68 -5.36
N PHE A 47 -16.80 -8.75 -4.70
CA PHE A 47 -16.41 -9.86 -3.82
C PHE A 47 -15.37 -9.40 -2.81
N GLU A 48 -15.06 -10.25 -1.83
CA GLU A 48 -14.04 -9.93 -0.82
C GLU A 48 -12.70 -10.59 -1.14
N LEU A 49 -11.64 -9.91 -0.76
CA LEU A 49 -10.27 -10.38 -0.75
C LEU A 49 -9.80 -10.56 0.69
N HIS A 50 -9.12 -11.66 0.96
CA HIS A 50 -8.61 -12.02 2.28
C HIS A 50 -7.17 -12.53 2.15
N PHE A 51 -6.32 -12.27 3.14
CA PHE A 51 -5.00 -12.91 3.28
C PHE A 51 -4.92 -13.62 4.64
N ASP A 52 -4.51 -14.89 4.64
CA ASP A 52 -4.36 -15.71 5.86
C ASP A 52 -5.60 -15.71 6.78
N GLY A 53 -6.79 -15.60 6.19
CA GLY A 53 -8.05 -15.51 6.92
C GLY A 53 -8.43 -14.13 7.43
N ASN A 54 -7.56 -13.13 7.28
CA ASN A 54 -7.82 -11.72 7.61
C ASN A 54 -8.45 -11.01 6.41
N PHE A 55 -9.39 -10.10 6.69
CA PHE A 55 -9.99 -9.24 5.67
C PHE A 55 -8.92 -8.30 5.09
N TRP A 56 -8.90 -8.20 3.76
CA TRP A 56 -8.07 -7.26 3.02
C TRP A 56 -8.91 -6.12 2.46
N ALA A 57 -9.82 -6.44 1.54
CA ALA A 57 -10.57 -5.44 0.79
C ALA A 57 -11.88 -6.02 0.24
N THR A 58 -12.85 -5.13 -0.01
CA THR A 58 -14.02 -5.43 -0.85
C THR A 58 -13.71 -4.96 -2.26
N VAL A 59 -13.47 -5.89 -3.17
CA VAL A 59 -13.12 -5.63 -4.56
C VAL A 59 -14.39 -5.26 -5.31
N THR A 60 -14.50 -3.99 -5.72
CA THR A 60 -15.61 -3.49 -6.54
C THR A 60 -15.10 -3.19 -7.94
N THR A 61 -15.49 -4.02 -8.92
CA THR A 61 -14.96 -3.94 -10.29
C THR A 61 -15.87 -3.16 -11.24
N SER A 62 -15.35 -2.78 -12.40
CA SER A 62 -16.11 -2.10 -13.46
C SER A 62 -15.76 -2.67 -14.84
N ASN A 63 -16.52 -2.30 -15.87
CA ASN A 63 -16.28 -2.75 -17.24
C ASN A 63 -14.99 -2.16 -17.86
N PHE A 64 -14.50 -1.04 -17.34
CA PHE A 64 -13.51 -0.21 -18.05
C PHE A 64 -12.22 0.04 -17.28
N THR A 65 -12.20 -0.21 -15.97
CA THR A 65 -11.05 0.11 -15.11
C THR A 65 -10.47 -1.15 -14.48
N TYR A 66 -9.16 -1.07 -14.23
CA TYR A 66 -8.45 -2.03 -13.40
C TYR A 66 -8.68 -1.67 -11.93
N VAL A 67 -8.81 -2.68 -11.09
CA VAL A 67 -8.69 -2.56 -9.64
C VAL A 67 -7.40 -3.24 -9.24
N VAL A 68 -6.60 -2.56 -8.42
CA VAL A 68 -5.36 -3.08 -7.88
C VAL A 68 -5.44 -2.96 -6.37
N GLU A 69 -5.35 -4.08 -5.69
CA GLU A 69 -5.24 -4.15 -4.24
C GLU A 69 -3.81 -4.53 -3.89
N GLU A 70 -3.17 -3.76 -3.00
CA GLU A 70 -1.81 -4.02 -2.51
C GLU A 70 -1.80 -4.06 -0.98
N ALA A 71 -1.19 -5.11 -0.42
CA ALA A 71 -0.97 -5.28 0.99
C ALA A 71 0.48 -5.61 1.29
N ILE A 72 0.99 -5.05 2.39
CA ILE A 72 2.28 -5.44 2.97
C ILE A 72 2.03 -5.98 4.37
N TYR A 73 2.53 -7.19 4.65
CA TYR A 73 2.36 -7.82 5.96
C TYR A 73 3.49 -8.81 6.25
N VAL A 74 3.55 -9.24 7.51
CA VAL A 74 4.53 -10.22 7.99
C VAL A 74 3.88 -11.60 8.07
N VAL A 75 4.43 -12.57 7.35
CA VAL A 75 3.91 -13.94 7.26
C VAL A 75 4.15 -14.66 8.59
N LYS A 76 3.14 -15.37 9.10
CA LYS A 76 3.18 -16.05 10.42
C LYS A 76 3.65 -17.51 10.35
N GLY A 77 3.67 -18.09 9.15
CA GLY A 77 4.11 -19.47 8.88
C GLY A 77 5.06 -19.53 7.69
N ASN A 78 5.15 -20.70 7.05
CA ASN A 78 5.99 -20.93 5.86
C ASN A 78 5.21 -20.81 4.54
N ALA A 79 3.99 -20.30 4.61
CA ALA A 79 3.10 -20.09 3.48
C ALA A 79 2.14 -18.94 3.79
N THR A 80 1.57 -18.35 2.75
CA THR A 80 0.47 -17.38 2.87
C THR A 80 -0.65 -17.73 1.90
N ASN A 81 -1.88 -17.46 2.31
CA ASN A 81 -3.09 -17.78 1.56
C ASN A 81 -3.80 -16.51 1.11
N ILE A 82 -3.99 -16.33 -0.19
CA ILE A 82 -4.76 -15.23 -0.77
C ILE A 82 -6.10 -15.77 -1.27
N CYS A 83 -7.18 -15.36 -0.64
CA CYS A 83 -8.51 -15.90 -0.86
C CYS A 83 -9.47 -14.88 -1.44
N LEU A 84 -10.19 -15.29 -2.48
CA LEU A 84 -11.32 -14.57 -3.05
C LEU A 84 -12.62 -15.20 -2.54
N ALA A 85 -13.45 -14.41 -1.87
CA ALA A 85 -14.69 -14.85 -1.26
C ALA A 85 -15.91 -14.19 -1.94
N GLN A 86 -16.79 -15.02 -2.49
CA GLN A 86 -18.04 -14.60 -3.10
C GLN A 86 -18.98 -14.03 -2.03
N THR A 87 -19.49 -12.82 -2.28
CA THR A 87 -20.48 -12.16 -1.40
C THR A 87 -21.91 -12.36 -1.87
N HIS A 88 -22.14 -12.58 -3.17
CA HIS A 88 -23.46 -12.76 -3.77
C HIS A 88 -23.48 -13.95 -4.76
N PRO A 89 -24.56 -14.78 -4.79
CA PRO A 89 -24.62 -16.02 -5.58
C PRO A 89 -24.31 -15.89 -7.08
N ASP A 90 -24.57 -14.74 -7.68
CA ASP A 90 -24.38 -14.51 -9.13
C ASP A 90 -23.13 -13.66 -9.47
N GLN A 91 -22.35 -13.28 -8.47
CA GLN A 91 -21.15 -12.48 -8.63
C GLN A 91 -19.91 -13.32 -8.40
N ALA A 92 -19.52 -14.09 -9.40
CA ALA A 92 -18.36 -14.98 -9.33
C ALA A 92 -17.06 -14.17 -9.15
N PRO A 93 -16.25 -14.43 -8.10
CA PRO A 93 -14.95 -13.82 -7.98
C PRO A 93 -14.05 -14.20 -9.15
N PHE A 94 -13.16 -13.30 -9.52
CA PHE A 94 -12.18 -13.53 -10.58
C PHE A 94 -10.87 -12.82 -10.24
N ILE A 95 -9.78 -13.17 -10.92
CA ILE A 95 -8.50 -12.50 -10.79
C ILE A 95 -7.77 -12.47 -12.14
N SER A 96 -7.10 -11.37 -12.43
CA SER A 96 -6.29 -11.19 -13.64
C SER A 96 -4.82 -11.46 -13.37
N ALA A 97 -4.29 -10.98 -12.23
CA ALA A 97 -2.93 -11.26 -11.81
C ALA A 97 -2.81 -11.30 -10.28
N LEU A 98 -1.88 -12.12 -9.79
CA LEU A 98 -1.45 -12.16 -8.39
C LEU A 98 0.07 -12.12 -8.38
N GLU A 99 0.63 -11.11 -7.72
CA GLU A 99 2.06 -10.93 -7.53
C GLU A 99 2.38 -11.03 -6.04
N LEU A 100 3.47 -11.72 -5.69
CA LEU A 100 4.06 -11.70 -4.36
C LEU A 100 5.54 -11.34 -4.49
N ARG A 101 6.01 -10.47 -3.60
CA ARG A 101 7.42 -10.08 -3.50
C ARG A 101 7.85 -10.12 -2.05
N SER A 102 8.98 -10.75 -1.79
CA SER A 102 9.67 -10.63 -0.49
C SER A 102 10.26 -9.22 -0.37
N LEU A 103 10.18 -8.65 0.81
CA LEU A 103 10.75 -7.35 1.14
C LEU A 103 11.87 -7.50 2.17
N ASP A 104 12.81 -6.57 2.17
CA ASP A 104 13.86 -6.51 3.18
C ASP A 104 13.25 -6.28 4.57
N ALA A 105 13.87 -6.89 5.60
CA ALA A 105 13.32 -6.92 6.95
C ALA A 105 13.18 -5.53 7.61
N GLU A 106 13.98 -4.56 7.15
CA GLU A 106 13.98 -3.19 7.67
C GLU A 106 12.94 -2.29 6.98
N MET A 107 12.49 -2.62 5.76
CA MET A 107 11.47 -1.84 5.02
C MET A 107 10.15 -1.85 5.78
N TYR A 108 9.53 -0.71 6.03
CA TYR A 108 8.25 -0.60 6.75
C TYR A 108 8.34 -1.12 8.21
N SER A 109 9.53 -1.15 8.81
CA SER A 109 9.76 -1.62 10.19
C SER A 109 9.14 -0.72 11.27
N ASN A 110 8.77 0.51 10.93
CA ASN A 110 8.03 1.42 11.80
C ASN A 110 6.61 0.92 12.13
N VAL A 111 6.10 -0.09 11.40
CA VAL A 111 4.82 -0.73 11.68
C VAL A 111 5.04 -2.11 12.29
N GLY A 112 4.38 -2.36 13.42
CA GLY A 112 4.47 -3.62 14.13
C GLY A 112 4.02 -4.81 13.29
N MET A 113 4.64 -5.97 13.52
CA MET A 113 4.40 -7.21 12.76
C MET A 113 2.98 -7.80 12.90
N ASN A 114 2.10 -7.17 13.68
CA ASN A 114 0.72 -7.59 13.91
C ASN A 114 -0.29 -6.73 13.14
N HIS A 115 0.15 -5.92 12.19
CA HIS A 115 -0.71 -5.16 11.29
C HIS A 115 -0.25 -5.36 9.86
N ALA A 116 -1.20 -5.36 8.93
CA ALA A 116 -0.94 -5.20 7.51
C ALA A 116 -1.08 -3.73 7.12
N LEU A 117 -0.32 -3.32 6.11
CA LEU A 117 -0.45 -2.04 5.43
C LEU A 117 -1.24 -2.26 4.15
N PHE A 118 -2.32 -1.50 3.95
CA PHE A 118 -3.09 -1.48 2.70
C PHE A 118 -2.79 -0.18 1.96
N LEU A 119 -2.40 -0.29 0.69
CA LEU A 119 -2.01 0.89 -0.08
C LEU A 119 -3.24 1.74 -0.42
N GLU A 120 -3.24 3.00 0.02
CA GLU A 120 -4.25 4.00 -0.33
C GLU A 120 -3.84 4.77 -1.59
N ASN A 121 -2.60 5.28 -1.60
CA ASN A 121 -2.02 5.91 -2.77
C ASN A 121 -0.48 5.91 -2.70
N ARG A 122 0.16 5.94 -3.88
CA ARG A 122 1.60 6.10 -4.05
C ARG A 122 1.84 7.09 -5.17
N ILE A 123 2.53 8.19 -4.88
CA ILE A 123 2.74 9.27 -5.85
C ILE A 123 4.23 9.57 -5.95
N ALA A 124 4.75 9.44 -7.18
CA ALA A 124 5.99 10.08 -7.60
C ALA A 124 5.63 11.45 -8.18
N HIS A 125 6.06 12.54 -7.54
CA HIS A 125 5.67 13.91 -7.94
C HIS A 125 6.42 14.42 -9.18
N SER A 126 7.13 13.52 -9.89
CA SER A 126 7.95 13.80 -11.07
C SER A 126 7.17 14.15 -12.34
N ALA A 127 5.84 13.98 -12.35
CA ALA A 127 5.00 14.17 -13.54
C ALA A 127 4.66 15.66 -13.85
N ASN A 128 4.83 16.58 -12.89
CA ASN A 128 4.44 17.99 -13.01
C ASN A 128 5.65 18.91 -12.71
N GLN A 129 6.71 18.76 -13.51
CA GLN A 129 8.03 19.34 -13.28
C GLN A 129 8.00 20.85 -13.02
N THR A 130 8.35 21.26 -11.79
CA THR A 130 8.75 22.64 -11.49
C THR A 130 10.26 22.81 -11.35
N VAL A 131 10.99 21.75 -10.95
CA VAL A 131 12.45 21.81 -10.73
C VAL A 131 13.10 20.48 -11.16
N ARG A 132 14.09 20.55 -12.05
CA ARG A 132 14.87 19.41 -12.56
C ARG A 132 16.18 19.29 -11.80
N ASN A 133 16.62 18.06 -11.53
CA ASN A 133 17.85 17.78 -10.79
C ASN A 133 19.10 18.41 -11.41
N GLU A 134 20.00 18.86 -10.54
CA GLU A 134 21.39 19.21 -10.89
C GLU A 134 22.38 18.04 -10.67
N THR A 135 21.94 16.92 -10.08
CA THR A 135 22.76 15.70 -9.95
C THR A 135 22.24 14.56 -10.82
N ASP A 136 23.15 13.82 -11.45
CA ASP A 136 22.84 12.65 -12.27
C ASP A 136 22.40 11.45 -11.40
N ALA A 137 22.81 11.43 -10.13
CA ALA A 137 22.47 10.37 -9.18
C ALA A 137 22.13 10.88 -7.77
N ILE A 138 21.14 10.24 -7.15
CA ILE A 138 20.76 10.43 -5.75
C ILE A 138 21.12 9.16 -5.00
N ASP A 139 21.89 9.30 -3.94
CA ASP A 139 22.26 8.20 -3.06
C ASP A 139 21.05 7.76 -2.22
N VAL A 140 20.59 6.54 -2.48
CA VAL A 140 19.49 5.86 -1.77
C VAL A 140 19.98 4.73 -0.87
N SER A 141 21.29 4.54 -0.74
CA SER A 141 21.85 3.41 0.01
C SER A 141 21.50 3.40 1.49
N ALA A 142 21.26 4.57 2.07
CA ALA A 142 20.85 4.73 3.47
C ALA A 142 19.33 4.70 3.69
N ALA A 143 18.54 4.69 2.61
CA ALA A 143 17.08 4.69 2.68
C ALA A 143 16.56 3.29 2.97
N LYS A 144 15.80 3.14 4.06
CA LYS A 144 15.33 1.84 4.53
C LYS A 144 14.28 1.25 3.60
N ASP A 145 13.45 2.08 2.99
CA ASP A 145 12.32 1.65 2.17
C ASP A 145 12.69 1.54 0.68
N HIS A 146 13.98 1.60 0.37
CA HIS A 146 14.56 1.39 -0.96
C HIS A 146 13.80 2.13 -2.10
N PRO A 147 13.53 3.45 -1.97
CA PRO A 147 12.83 4.20 -2.99
C PRO A 147 13.60 4.17 -4.33
N PRO A 148 12.92 4.02 -5.48
CA PRO A 148 13.59 4.08 -6.77
C PRO A 148 14.27 5.44 -6.99
N GLN A 149 15.56 5.44 -7.30
CA GLN A 149 16.33 6.68 -7.51
C GLN A 149 15.69 7.65 -8.51
N VAL A 150 15.10 7.13 -9.59
CA VAL A 150 14.45 7.95 -10.64
C VAL A 150 13.29 8.79 -10.10
N VAL A 151 12.61 8.32 -9.07
CA VAL A 151 11.50 9.05 -8.43
C VAL A 151 12.01 10.26 -7.66
N LEU A 152 13.24 10.20 -7.16
CA LEU A 152 13.84 11.25 -6.35
C LEU A 152 14.50 12.36 -7.17
N GLN A 153 14.78 12.11 -8.45
CA GLN A 153 15.44 13.08 -9.35
C GLN A 153 14.61 14.36 -9.59
N ASN A 154 13.32 14.34 -9.27
CA ASN A 154 12.46 15.51 -9.44
C ASN A 154 11.66 15.74 -8.16
N ALA A 155 11.26 16.99 -7.97
CA ALA A 155 10.38 17.37 -6.88
C ALA A 155 9.33 18.37 -7.36
N VAL A 156 8.16 18.31 -6.74
CA VAL A 156 7.16 19.38 -6.85
C VAL A 156 7.38 20.37 -5.72
N GLY A 157 7.21 21.66 -6.02
CA GLY A 157 7.28 22.75 -5.04
C GLY A 157 6.16 23.75 -5.25
N THR A 158 5.91 24.59 -4.26
CA THR A 158 4.93 25.68 -4.38
C THR A 158 5.56 26.95 -4.96
N ILE A 159 4.71 27.88 -5.41
CA ILE A 159 5.14 29.22 -5.82
C ILE A 159 5.31 30.07 -4.56
N GLY A 160 6.53 30.10 -4.03
CA GLY A 160 6.90 30.89 -2.85
C GLY A 160 6.54 30.23 -1.52
N THR A 161 6.69 30.97 -0.42
CA THR A 161 6.64 30.41 0.95
C THR A 161 5.29 30.51 1.64
N ALA A 162 4.27 31.05 0.96
CA ALA A 162 2.95 31.29 1.56
C ALA A 162 2.06 30.04 1.65
N TRP A 163 2.38 28.98 0.89
CA TRP A 163 1.55 27.78 0.78
C TRP A 163 2.40 26.52 0.91
N GLY A 164 1.81 25.49 1.53
CA GLY A 164 2.36 24.14 1.61
C GLY A 164 1.83 23.21 0.52
N ILE A 165 2.33 21.97 0.51
CA ILE A 165 1.93 20.92 -0.45
C ILE A 165 1.05 19.92 0.29
N GLY A 166 -0.18 19.73 -0.18
CA GLY A 166 -1.11 18.76 0.41
C GLY A 166 -0.79 17.33 -0.01
N ILE A 167 -0.75 16.41 0.95
CA ILE A 167 -0.77 14.96 0.71
C ILE A 167 -2.24 14.52 0.65
N GLN A 168 -2.63 13.91 -0.45
CA GLN A 168 -4.04 13.53 -0.69
C GLN A 168 -4.44 12.34 0.19
N THR A 169 -5.63 12.42 0.80
CA THR A 169 -6.26 11.33 1.57
C THR A 169 -7.19 10.46 0.71
N THR A 170 -7.01 10.48 -0.62
CA THR A 170 -7.75 9.63 -1.54
C THR A 170 -7.58 8.17 -1.13
N GLY A 171 -8.71 7.45 -1.03
CA GLY A 171 -8.77 6.07 -0.54
C GLY A 171 -9.43 5.96 0.85
N LEU A 172 -9.25 6.97 1.71
CA LEU A 172 -9.85 6.96 3.05
C LEU A 172 -11.36 7.26 3.03
N GLY A 173 -12.07 6.56 3.90
CA GLY A 173 -13.47 6.85 4.23
C GLY A 173 -13.64 7.96 5.27
N SER A 174 -14.88 8.21 5.68
CA SER A 174 -15.21 9.24 6.69
C SER A 174 -14.81 8.84 8.12
N LYS A 175 -14.64 7.54 8.39
CA LYS A 175 -14.19 7.02 9.69
C LYS A 175 -12.68 7.10 9.78
N LYS A 176 -12.17 7.53 10.94
CA LYS A 176 -10.73 7.54 11.19
C LYS A 176 -10.20 6.11 11.30
N VAL A 177 -9.12 5.82 10.58
CA VAL A 177 -8.36 4.57 10.65
C VAL A 177 -6.90 4.88 10.96
N PRO A 178 -6.14 3.96 11.58
CA PRO A 178 -4.70 4.16 11.74
C PRO A 178 -4.02 4.19 10.37
N ILE A 179 -3.05 5.08 10.20
CA ILE A 179 -2.34 5.26 8.93
C ILE A 179 -0.83 5.19 9.11
N PHE A 180 -0.16 4.98 7.99
CA PHE A 180 1.28 5.04 7.87
C PHE A 180 1.63 5.72 6.54
N ILE A 181 2.34 6.85 6.60
CA ILE A 181 2.82 7.55 5.41
C ILE A 181 4.34 7.61 5.46
N ILE A 182 4.98 7.36 4.32
CA ILE A 182 6.39 7.67 4.07
C ILE A 182 6.42 8.78 3.04
N ALA A 183 7.09 9.88 3.35
CA ALA A 183 7.37 10.95 2.41
C ALA A 183 8.88 11.05 2.18
N TYR A 184 9.26 11.17 0.91
CA TYR A 184 10.65 11.15 0.47
C TYR A 184 11.08 12.54 0.01
N PHE A 185 12.20 13.00 0.57
CA PHE A 185 12.75 14.33 0.34
C PHE A 185 14.20 14.26 -0.09
N SER A 186 14.52 14.88 -1.22
CA SER A 186 15.88 15.12 -1.69
C SER A 186 15.92 16.52 -2.29
N GLU A 187 16.91 17.32 -1.88
CA GLU A 187 17.13 18.61 -2.51
C GLU A 187 17.69 18.38 -3.92
N VAL A 188 16.97 18.89 -4.91
CA VAL A 188 17.27 18.68 -6.34
C VAL A 188 18.17 19.78 -6.93
N VAL A 189 18.42 20.86 -6.17
CA VAL A 189 19.24 22.01 -6.59
C VAL A 189 20.24 22.35 -5.48
N ARG A 190 21.50 22.59 -5.84
CA ARG A 190 22.50 22.97 -4.84
C ARG A 190 22.23 24.40 -4.34
N LEU A 191 21.81 24.51 -3.10
CA LEU A 191 21.55 25.81 -2.48
C LEU A 191 22.84 26.57 -2.17
N ASN A 192 22.80 27.90 -2.33
CA ASN A 192 23.89 28.76 -1.90
C ASN A 192 23.84 29.01 -0.37
N SER A 193 24.90 29.60 0.21
CA SER A 193 25.00 29.80 1.67
C SER A 193 23.94 30.71 2.28
N THR A 194 23.24 31.51 1.46
CA THR A 194 22.15 32.41 1.91
C THR A 194 20.77 31.78 1.78
N GLN A 195 20.67 30.66 1.05
CA GLN A 195 19.45 29.93 0.80
C GLN A 195 19.35 28.74 1.75
N LYS A 196 18.16 28.59 2.32
CA LYS A 196 17.80 27.45 3.15
C LYS A 196 16.37 27.03 2.82
N ARG A 197 16.20 25.74 2.57
CA ARG A 197 14.89 25.08 2.54
C ARG A 197 14.70 24.34 3.86
N SER A 198 13.72 24.79 4.63
CA SER A 198 13.33 24.19 5.91
C SER A 198 11.85 23.83 5.81
N ILE A 199 11.55 22.57 6.08
CA ILE A 199 10.23 21.96 5.88
C ILE A 199 9.73 21.45 7.23
N GLU A 200 8.42 21.51 7.43
CA GLU A 200 7.71 20.86 8.52
C GLU A 200 6.54 20.03 7.97
N ILE A 201 6.11 19.00 8.71
CA ILE A 201 4.85 18.31 8.44
C ILE A 201 3.79 18.88 9.36
N VAL A 202 2.67 19.30 8.77
CA VAL A 202 1.52 19.88 9.46
C VAL A 202 0.30 18.98 9.25
N ILE A 203 -0.42 18.68 10.33
CA ILE A 203 -1.65 17.89 10.32
C ILE A 203 -2.77 18.72 10.92
N ASP A 204 -3.86 18.91 10.19
CA ASP A 204 -5.03 19.68 10.66
C ASP A 204 -4.66 21.08 11.21
N ASN A 205 -3.70 21.73 10.56
CA ASN A 205 -3.10 23.04 10.91
C ASN A 205 -2.21 23.07 12.16
N GLU A 206 -1.86 21.91 12.72
CA GLU A 206 -0.91 21.79 13.83
C GLU A 206 0.40 21.16 13.36
N GLN A 207 1.53 21.69 13.85
CA GLN A 207 2.85 21.15 13.55
C GLN A 207 2.98 19.74 14.14
N PHE A 208 3.24 18.75 13.29
CA PHE A 208 3.41 17.35 13.67
C PHE A 208 4.88 16.95 13.80
N SER A 209 5.75 17.48 12.93
CA SER A 209 7.19 17.17 12.94
C SER A 209 8.03 18.34 13.40
N ASN A 210 9.24 18.05 13.88
CA ASN A 210 10.31 19.07 13.91
C ASN A 210 10.64 19.54 12.49
N ASP A 211 11.25 20.71 12.39
CA ASP A 211 11.78 21.24 11.13
C ASP A 211 12.93 20.38 10.60
N PHE A 212 12.97 20.17 9.29
CA PHE A 212 14.05 19.44 8.62
C PHE A 212 14.42 20.09 7.28
N SER A 213 15.62 19.79 6.81
CA SER A 213 16.11 20.23 5.49
C SER A 213 16.36 19.01 4.60
N PRO A 214 15.80 18.96 3.38
CA PRO A 214 16.13 17.90 2.43
C PRO A 214 17.63 17.90 2.13
N PRO A 215 18.31 16.75 2.17
CA PRO A 215 19.72 16.67 1.83
C PRO A 215 19.92 16.77 0.31
N PHE A 216 20.99 17.44 -0.12
CA PHE A 216 21.38 17.46 -1.54
C PHE A 216 22.18 16.20 -1.88
N GLY A 217 21.74 15.48 -2.91
CA GLY A 217 22.44 14.28 -3.42
C GLY A 217 22.16 12.98 -2.67
N SER A 218 21.35 13.01 -1.61
CA SER A 218 20.83 11.81 -0.93
C SER A 218 19.35 12.00 -0.58
N VAL A 219 18.74 11.01 0.05
CA VAL A 219 17.31 11.03 0.42
C VAL A 219 17.11 11.03 1.93
N LEU A 220 16.09 11.76 2.36
CA LEU A 220 15.52 11.73 3.70
C LEU A 220 14.13 11.10 3.63
N GLU A 221 13.91 10.07 4.44
CA GLU A 221 12.61 9.44 4.68
C GLU A 221 11.96 10.08 5.91
N VAL A 222 10.76 10.61 5.76
CA VAL A 222 9.96 11.16 6.85
C VAL A 222 8.72 10.29 7.01
N TYR A 223 8.55 9.75 8.22
CA TYR A 223 7.47 8.85 8.57
C TYR A 223 6.38 9.60 9.35
N ILE A 224 5.13 9.46 8.92
CA ILE A 224 3.95 9.92 9.66
C ILE A 224 3.23 8.68 10.18
N THR A 225 3.33 8.45 11.49
CA THR A 225 2.85 7.23 12.16
C THR A 225 2.16 7.58 13.49
N ASN A 226 1.59 6.58 14.16
CA ASN A 226 0.93 6.71 15.47
C ASN A 226 -0.23 7.72 15.50
N ILE A 227 -0.92 7.87 14.36
CA ILE A 227 -2.09 8.72 14.23
C ILE A 227 -3.21 7.98 13.51
N THR A 228 -4.41 8.55 13.60
CA THR A 228 -5.56 8.09 12.83
C THR A 228 -6.05 9.22 11.94
N ALA A 229 -6.46 8.88 10.72
CA ALA A 229 -6.90 9.83 9.72
C ALA A 229 -8.15 9.33 8.99
N SER A 230 -8.92 10.27 8.46
CA SER A 230 -10.05 10.01 7.57
C SER A 230 -9.93 10.88 6.32
N SER A 231 -10.91 10.82 5.43
CA SER A 231 -11.03 11.70 4.27
C SER A 231 -10.99 13.21 4.63
N ASN A 232 -11.28 13.57 5.89
CA ASN A 232 -11.34 14.96 6.35
C ASN A 232 -10.03 15.42 7.01
N THR A 233 -9.07 14.52 7.22
CA THR A 233 -7.76 14.88 7.78
C THR A 233 -6.91 15.52 6.69
N SER A 234 -6.24 16.62 7.03
CA SER A 234 -5.34 17.34 6.13
C SER A 234 -3.90 17.07 6.51
N PHE A 235 -3.09 16.68 5.52
CA PHE A 235 -1.66 16.48 5.65
C PHE A 235 -0.95 17.48 4.74
N THR A 236 -0.06 18.29 5.30
CA THR A 236 0.63 19.35 4.56
C THR A 236 2.13 19.30 4.78
N VAL A 237 2.89 19.31 3.69
CA VAL A 237 4.32 19.65 3.68
C VAL A 237 4.41 21.17 3.73
N GLY A 238 4.66 21.70 4.92
CA GLY A 238 4.66 23.12 5.25
C GLY A 238 6.02 23.79 5.07
N VAL A 239 6.01 25.12 5.19
CA VAL A 239 7.21 25.95 5.16
C VAL A 239 7.56 26.35 6.59
N ALA A 240 8.66 25.82 7.10
CA ALA A 240 9.10 26.17 8.44
C ALA A 240 9.57 27.64 8.50
N ALA A 241 9.46 28.27 9.68
CA ALA A 241 9.73 29.70 9.87
C ALA A 241 11.14 30.14 9.44
N ALA A 242 12.13 29.25 9.56
CA ALA A 242 13.51 29.51 9.16
C ALA A 242 13.78 29.33 7.65
N SER A 243 12.77 28.96 6.86
CA SER A 243 12.93 28.70 5.43
C SER A 243 12.91 29.99 4.61
N SER A 244 13.87 30.11 3.70
CA SER A 244 13.90 31.16 2.67
C SER A 244 13.31 30.70 1.33
N LEU A 245 13.01 29.40 1.21
CA LEU A 245 12.57 28.75 -0.01
C LEU A 245 11.24 28.01 0.19
N PRO A 246 10.44 27.81 -0.88
CA PRO A 246 9.20 27.01 -0.83
C PRO A 246 9.46 25.58 -0.31
N PRO A 247 8.46 24.82 0.13
CA PRO A 247 8.64 23.42 0.41
C PRO A 247 8.80 22.64 -0.91
N ILE A 248 9.41 21.46 -0.84
CA ILE A 248 9.43 20.49 -1.95
C ILE A 248 9.11 19.11 -1.42
N ILE A 249 8.60 18.23 -2.28
CA ILE A 249 8.45 16.80 -2.02
C ILE A 249 8.72 16.01 -3.30
N ASN A 250 9.45 14.89 -3.19
CA ASN A 250 9.81 14.07 -4.34
C ASN A 250 8.76 12.96 -4.54
N ALA A 251 8.38 12.27 -3.46
CA ALA A 251 7.36 11.23 -3.49
C ALA A 251 6.74 10.96 -2.13
N HIS A 252 5.63 10.22 -2.12
CA HIS A 252 5.11 9.62 -0.90
C HIS A 252 4.36 8.32 -1.18
N GLU A 253 4.23 7.52 -0.13
CA GLU A 253 3.38 6.35 -0.04
C GLU A 253 2.46 6.51 1.17
N PHE A 254 1.16 6.27 0.95
CA PHE A 254 0.12 6.35 1.95
C PHE A 254 -0.51 4.97 2.13
N TYR A 255 -0.47 4.47 3.36
CA TYR A 255 -1.16 3.25 3.76
C TYR A 255 -2.17 3.47 4.88
N SER A 256 -3.26 2.71 4.86
CA SER A 256 -4.06 2.43 6.05
C SER A 256 -3.60 1.11 6.69
N LEU A 257 -3.85 0.97 8.00
CA LEU A 257 -3.48 -0.25 8.73
C LEU A 257 -4.70 -1.15 8.92
N SER A 258 -4.48 -2.45 8.81
CA SER A 258 -5.46 -3.44 9.25
C SER A 258 -5.67 -3.37 10.77
N ASN A 259 -6.77 -3.96 11.22
CA ASN A 259 -6.88 -4.39 12.61
C ASN A 259 -5.74 -5.37 12.96
N ALA A 260 -5.54 -5.62 14.25
CA ALA A 260 -4.55 -6.60 14.70
C ALA A 260 -4.79 -7.94 13.98
N LEU A 261 -3.75 -8.42 13.30
CA LEU A 261 -3.78 -9.66 12.54
C LEU A 261 -4.04 -10.82 13.49
N THR A 262 -5.01 -11.66 13.12
CA THR A 262 -5.20 -12.93 13.80
C THR A 262 -4.09 -13.89 13.39
N GLU A 263 -3.63 -14.74 14.31
CA GLU A 263 -2.81 -15.89 13.90
C GLU A 263 -3.72 -16.75 13.02
N GLY A 264 -3.43 -16.79 11.72
CA GLY A 264 -4.21 -17.57 10.76
C GLY A 264 -4.30 -19.05 11.17
N THR A 265 -5.17 -19.81 10.50
CA THR A 265 -5.34 -21.24 10.78
C THR A 265 -4.00 -21.98 10.64
N ASN A 266 -3.63 -22.80 11.63
CA ASN A 266 -2.35 -23.51 11.66
C ASN A 266 -2.21 -24.42 10.42
N ASN A 267 -1.02 -24.45 9.80
CA ASN A 267 -0.77 -25.28 8.62
C ASN A 267 -1.06 -26.78 8.86
N ARG A 268 -0.86 -27.28 10.09
CA ARG A 268 -1.26 -28.66 10.45
C ARG A 268 -2.77 -28.87 10.43
N ASP A 269 -3.55 -27.85 10.78
CA ASP A 269 -5.02 -27.91 10.70
C ASP A 269 -5.47 -27.87 9.23
N VAL A 270 -4.78 -27.10 8.39
CA VAL A 270 -5.02 -27.07 6.93
C VAL A 270 -4.68 -28.42 6.29
N GLU A 271 -3.54 -29.02 6.65
CA GLU A 271 -3.14 -30.36 6.20
C GLU A 271 -4.14 -31.42 6.68
N GLY A 272 -4.53 -31.38 7.96
CA GLY A 272 -5.54 -32.28 8.54
C GLY A 272 -6.89 -32.14 7.84
N LEU A 273 -7.35 -30.92 7.57
CA LEU A 273 -8.58 -30.68 6.83
C LEU A 273 -8.48 -31.14 5.38
N SER A 274 -7.33 -30.95 4.72
CA SER A 274 -7.09 -31.43 3.36
C SER A 274 -7.14 -32.96 3.30
N ALA A 275 -6.57 -33.65 4.28
CA ALA A 275 -6.66 -35.11 4.42
C ALA A 275 -8.12 -35.56 4.64
N LEU A 276 -8.86 -34.90 5.53
CA LEU A 276 -10.28 -35.18 5.78
C LEU A 276 -11.16 -34.97 4.53
N ARG A 277 -10.91 -33.90 3.75
CA ARG A 277 -11.64 -33.64 2.50
C ARG A 277 -11.37 -34.66 1.39
N LYS A 278 -10.18 -35.29 1.40
CA LYS A 278 -9.87 -36.40 0.47
C LYS A 278 -10.61 -37.67 0.86
N GLU A 279 -10.77 -37.92 2.16
CA GLU A 279 -11.39 -39.14 2.67
C GLU A 279 -12.93 -39.08 2.65
N PHE A 280 -13.52 -37.92 2.92
CA PHE A 280 -14.97 -37.78 3.06
C PHE A 280 -15.56 -36.86 1.98
N ASP A 281 -16.35 -37.43 1.07
CA ASP A 281 -17.02 -36.69 -0.01
C ASP A 281 -17.90 -35.54 0.48
N VAL A 282 -18.54 -35.70 1.66
CA VAL A 282 -19.40 -34.69 2.28
C VAL A 282 -18.62 -33.41 2.65
N LEU A 283 -17.31 -33.51 2.89
CA LEU A 283 -16.48 -32.37 3.31
C LEU A 283 -15.93 -31.57 2.12
N LYS A 284 -16.06 -32.08 0.88
CA LYS A 284 -15.59 -31.39 -0.33
C LYS A 284 -16.30 -30.05 -0.59
N GLN A 285 -17.53 -29.90 -0.08
CA GLN A 285 -18.31 -28.66 -0.18
C GLN A 285 -18.22 -27.76 1.05
N TRP A 286 -17.54 -28.20 2.12
CA TRP A 286 -17.48 -27.44 3.36
C TRP A 286 -16.64 -26.17 3.17
N SER A 287 -17.26 -24.99 3.26
CA SER A 287 -16.60 -23.69 3.25
C SER A 287 -16.75 -23.09 4.65
N GLY A 288 -15.77 -23.35 5.51
CA GLY A 288 -15.84 -22.96 6.92
C GLY A 288 -16.11 -21.48 7.11
N TYR A 289 -17.20 -21.17 7.81
CA TYR A 289 -17.37 -20.00 8.66
C TYR A 289 -18.21 -20.45 9.86
N TYR A 290 -17.74 -20.14 11.07
CA TYR A 290 -18.62 -19.97 12.21
C TYR A 290 -19.13 -18.52 12.17
N THR A 291 -20.42 -18.37 12.46
CA THR A 291 -21.16 -17.10 12.60
C THR A 291 -20.51 -16.14 13.57
#